data_AF-A0A843HZV6-F1
#
_entry.id   AF-A0A843HZV6-F1
#
_cell.length_a   1.000
_cell.length_b   1.000
_cell.length_c   1.000
_cell.angle_alpha   90.00
_cell.angle_beta   90.00
_cell.angle_gamma   90.00
#
_symmetry.space_group_name_H-M   'P 1'
#
loop_
_entity.id
_entity.type
_entity.pdbx_description
1 polymer ?
#
loop_
_entity_poly.entity_id
_entity_poly.type
_entity_poly.pdbx_seq_one_letter_code
_entity_poly.pdbx_strand_id
1 'polypeptide(L)'
;MSVYIASRGDVSVECDMAYTKFKDEEGYYVPCEIRGAPDVECVARGLGLAPGECASSDVVILCKRPGGLAAKIRVNKAVERGVTPGEIVKQLLLLADFCIKTT
;
A
#
# COMPACT_ATOMS: atom_id res chain seq x y z
N MET A 1 -10.30 -17.56 -2.28
CA MET A 1 -10.00 -16.19 -1.81
C MET A 1 -8.50 -16.03 -1.92
N SER A 2 -7.98 -15.01 -2.61
CA SER A 2 -6.52 -14.82 -2.74
C SER A 2 -6.11 -13.61 -1.92
N VAL A 3 -6.04 -13.77 -0.60
CA VAL A 3 -5.64 -12.71 0.32
C VAL A 3 -4.16 -12.88 0.66
N TYR A 4 -3.39 -11.82 0.50
CA TYR A 4 -2.01 -11.76 0.98
C TYR A 4 -1.99 -11.10 2.35
N ILE A 5 -1.46 -11.80 3.34
CA ILE A 5 -1.30 -11.30 4.71
C ILE A 5 0.17 -11.44 5.06
N ALA A 6 0.77 -10.35 5.53
CA ALA A 6 2.13 -10.36 6.04
C ALA A 6 2.27 -9.41 7.23
N SER A 7 3.14 -9.77 8.17
CA SER A 7 3.40 -8.96 9.36
C SER A 7 4.90 -8.82 9.56
N ARG A 8 5.28 -7.69 10.16
CA ARG A 8 6.65 -7.37 10.54
C ARG A 8 6.61 -6.37 11.71
N GLY A 9 7.26 -6.72 12.82
CA GLY A 9 7.18 -5.92 14.03
C GLY A 9 5.73 -5.72 14.47
N ASP A 10 5.36 -4.46 14.72
CA ASP A 10 4.01 -4.05 15.09
C ASP A 10 3.12 -3.71 13.88
N VAL A 11 3.60 -3.93 12.65
CA VAL A 11 2.86 -3.70 11.40
C VAL A 11 2.33 -5.01 10.83
N SER A 12 1.10 -4.97 10.33
CA SER A 12 0.57 -6.01 9.44
C SER A 12 -0.04 -5.39 8.20
N VAL A 13 0.12 -6.03 7.05
CA VAL A 13 -0.54 -5.69 5.80
C VAL A 13 -1.45 -6.84 5.36
N GLU A 14 -2.65 -6.50 4.93
CA GLU A 14 -3.63 -7.41 4.35
C GLU A 14 -4.09 -6.85 3.00
N CYS A 15 -3.95 -7.61 1.93
CA CYS A 15 -4.32 -7.20 0.58
C CYS A 15 -5.17 -8.26 -0.12
N ASP A 16 -6.25 -7.86 -0.78
CA ASP A 16 -7.01 -8.79 -1.64
C ASP A 16 -6.38 -8.83 -3.03
N MET A 17 -5.55 -9.85 -3.25
CA MET A 17 -4.84 -10.09 -4.50
C MET A 17 -5.74 -10.66 -5.61
N ALA A 18 -7.03 -10.91 -5.35
CA ALA A 18 -8.00 -11.19 -6.40
C ALA A 18 -8.36 -9.90 -7.17
N TYR A 19 -7.34 -9.22 -7.72
CA TYR A 19 -7.44 -7.90 -8.34
C TYR A 19 -8.45 -7.81 -9.47
N THR A 20 -8.79 -8.93 -10.11
CA THR A 20 -9.85 -8.98 -11.14
C THR A 20 -11.23 -8.61 -10.61
N LYS A 21 -11.43 -8.59 -9.29
CA LYS A 21 -12.65 -8.14 -8.61
C LYS A 21 -12.73 -6.64 -8.40
N PHE A 22 -11.62 -5.93 -8.51
CA PHE A 22 -11.50 -4.53 -8.15
C PHE A 22 -11.10 -3.73 -9.39
N LYS A 23 -12.03 -2.92 -9.90
CA LYS A 23 -11.83 -2.13 -11.11
C LYS A 23 -12.39 -0.73 -10.93
N ASP A 24 -11.69 0.24 -11.47
CA ASP A 24 -12.13 1.63 -11.60
C ASP A 24 -11.82 2.16 -13.01
N GLU A 25 -11.89 3.47 -13.19
CA GLU A 25 -11.61 4.17 -14.45
C GLU A 25 -10.17 3.98 -14.95
N GLU A 26 -9.23 3.68 -14.06
CA GLU A 26 -7.80 3.52 -14.36
C GLU A 26 -7.38 2.04 -14.51
N GLY A 27 -8.32 1.10 -14.31
CA GLY A 27 -8.12 -0.33 -14.53
C GLY A 27 -8.27 -1.16 -13.26
N TYR A 28 -7.55 -2.28 -13.20
CA TYR A 28 -7.59 -3.18 -12.05
C TYR A 28 -6.69 -2.68 -10.93
N TYR A 29 -7.12 -2.90 -9.68
CA TYR A 29 -6.32 -2.54 -8.52
C TYR A 29 -6.33 -3.62 -7.43
N VAL A 30 -5.39 -3.52 -6.49
CA VAL A 30 -5.34 -4.31 -5.26
C VAL A 30 -5.59 -3.37 -4.09
N PRO A 31 -6.68 -3.54 -3.33
CA PRO A 31 -6.86 -2.85 -2.06
C PRO A 31 -6.03 -3.53 -0.97
N CYS A 32 -5.42 -2.71 -0.11
CA CYS A 32 -4.60 -3.13 1.00
C CYS A 32 -4.93 -2.33 2.27
N GLU A 33 -4.96 -3.00 3.41
CA GLU A 33 -5.00 -2.40 4.74
C GLU A 33 -3.66 -2.61 5.42
N ILE A 34 -3.12 -1.55 6.02
CA ILE A 34 -1.88 -1.57 6.80
C ILE A 34 -2.25 -1.17 8.22
N ARG A 35 -2.01 -2.04 9.19
CA ARG A 35 -2.25 -1.80 10.63
C ARG A 35 -0.93 -1.53 11.35
N GLY A 36 -0.99 -0.92 12.53
CA GLY A 36 0.21 -0.57 13.33
C GLY A 36 0.52 0.94 13.39
N ALA A 37 -0.41 1.78 12.94
CA ALA A 37 -0.31 3.26 12.99
C ALA A 37 1.05 3.87 12.51
N PRO A 38 1.62 3.42 11.37
CA PRO A 38 2.84 4.04 10.84
C PRO A 38 2.58 5.49 10.41
N ASP A 39 3.62 6.32 10.45
CA ASP A 39 3.54 7.70 9.98
C ASP A 39 3.35 7.73 8.44
N VAL A 40 2.19 8.23 8.01
CA VAL A 40 1.81 8.26 6.59
C VAL A 40 2.76 9.09 5.74
N GLU A 41 3.30 10.19 6.28
CA GLU A 41 4.21 11.08 5.54
C GLU A 41 5.57 10.40 5.35
N CYS A 42 6.06 9.69 6.37
CA CYS A 42 7.25 8.87 6.28
C CYS A 42 7.11 7.78 5.20
N VAL A 43 6.01 7.02 5.21
CA VAL A 43 5.77 5.95 4.21
C VAL A 43 5.63 6.55 2.81
N ALA A 44 4.87 7.64 2.67
CA ALA A 44 4.68 8.33 1.40
C ALA A 44 6.01 8.82 0.80
N ARG A 45 6.87 9.43 1.63
CA ARG A 45 8.20 9.87 1.20
C ARG A 45 9.10 8.71 0.81
N GLY A 46 9.07 7.60 1.56
CA GLY A 46 9.83 6.39 1.23
C GLY A 46 9.43 5.78 -0.12
N LEU A 47 8.18 5.98 -0.54
CA LEU A 47 7.65 5.55 -1.84
C LEU A 47 7.70 6.62 -2.93
N GLY A 48 8.19 7.82 -2.63
CA GLY A 48 8.21 8.95 -3.58
C GLY A 48 6.81 9.41 -4.02
N LEU A 49 5.81 9.30 -3.14
CA LEU A 49 4.44 9.73 -3.43
C LEU A 49 4.30 11.24 -3.32
N ALA A 50 3.50 11.84 -4.19
CA ALA A 50 3.11 13.23 -4.11
C ALA A 50 2.15 13.46 -2.94
N PRO A 51 2.29 14.58 -2.19
CA PRO A 51 1.42 14.89 -1.06
C PRO A 51 0.00 15.28 -1.51
N GLY A 52 -0.99 15.03 -0.66
CA GLY A 52 -2.40 15.33 -0.89
C GLY A 52 -3.27 14.78 0.26
N GLU A 53 -4.59 14.80 0.10
CA GLU A 53 -5.52 14.14 1.05
C GLU A 53 -5.18 12.65 1.22
N CYS A 54 -4.82 12.01 0.11
CA CYS A 54 -4.06 10.78 0.08
C CYS A 54 -2.77 11.04 -0.68
N ALA A 55 -1.65 10.54 -0.17
CA ALA A 55 -0.40 10.58 -0.90
C ALA A 55 -0.50 9.61 -2.09
N SER A 56 -0.08 10.03 -3.28
CA SER A 56 -0.26 9.20 -4.48
C SER A 56 0.86 9.30 -5.51
N SER A 57 0.97 8.23 -6.30
CA SER A 57 1.71 8.16 -7.55
C SER A 57 0.79 7.57 -8.62
N ASP A 58 1.32 7.34 -9.81
CA ASP A 58 0.63 6.58 -10.85
C ASP A 58 0.45 5.09 -10.48
N VAL A 59 1.24 4.54 -9.55
CA VAL A 59 1.14 3.13 -9.14
C VAL A 59 0.37 2.93 -7.83
N VAL A 60 0.60 3.80 -6.84
CA VAL A 60 0.10 3.59 -5.47
C VAL A 60 -0.62 4.84 -4.98
N ILE A 61 -1.78 4.65 -4.35
CA ILE A 61 -2.47 5.64 -3.55
C ILE A 61 -2.41 5.18 -2.09
N LEU A 62 -2.03 6.06 -1.18
CA LEU A 62 -1.87 5.80 0.24
C LEU A 62 -2.66 6.84 1.05
N CYS A 63 -3.63 6.38 1.80
CA CYS A 63 -4.52 7.21 2.62
C CYS A 63 -4.37 6.87 4.09
N LYS A 64 -4.50 7.86 4.97
CA LYS A 64 -4.60 7.62 6.41
C LYS A 64 -5.96 7.00 6.75
N ARG A 65 -5.99 6.06 7.69
CA ARG A 65 -7.22 5.48 8.24
C ARG A 65 -7.13 5.39 9.77
N PRO A 66 -8.26 5.26 10.50
CA PRO A 66 -8.22 4.93 11.92
C PRO A 66 -7.42 3.64 12.15
N GLY A 67 -6.39 3.68 13.00
CA GLY A 67 -5.56 2.51 13.33
C GLY A 67 -4.48 2.13 12.32
N GLY A 68 -4.29 2.89 11.23
CA GLY A 68 -3.30 2.54 10.21
C GLY A 68 -3.43 3.32 8.91
N LEU A 69 -3.13 2.65 7.79
CA LEU A 69 -3.19 3.21 6.43
C LEU A 69 -4.02 2.30 5.52
N ALA A 70 -4.63 2.88 4.49
CA ALA A 70 -5.16 2.14 3.36
C ALA A 70 -4.30 2.43 2.13
N ALA A 71 -3.91 1.38 1.43
CA ALA A 71 -3.20 1.48 0.16
C ALA A 71 -4.04 0.91 -0.98
N LYS A 72 -3.94 1.52 -2.15
CA LYS A 72 -4.51 1.03 -3.40
C LYS A 72 -3.40 0.96 -4.42
N ILE A 73 -3.15 -0.25 -4.95
CA ILE A 73 -2.10 -0.51 -5.92
C ILE A 73 -2.74 -0.71 -7.28
N ARG A 74 -2.44 0.15 -8.25
CA ARG A 74 -2.92 0.03 -9.63
C ARG A 74 -2.15 -1.06 -10.36
N VAL A 75 -2.80 -2.18 -10.65
CA VAL A 75 -2.15 -3.38 -11.21
C VAL A 75 -1.62 -3.11 -12.61
N ASN A 76 -2.41 -2.45 -13.46
CA ASN A 76 -2.00 -2.10 -14.81
C ASN A 76 -0.70 -1.28 -14.82
N LYS A 77 -0.62 -0.28 -13.93
CA LYS A 77 0.55 0.61 -13.81
C LYS A 77 1.77 -0.09 -13.18
N ALA A 78 1.55 -0.99 -12.22
CA ALA A 78 2.60 -1.82 -11.67
C ALA A 78 3.22 -2.72 -12.77
N VAL A 79 2.37 -3.39 -13.55
CA VAL A 79 2.80 -4.30 -14.63
C VAL A 79 3.50 -3.55 -15.77
N GLU A 80 3.02 -2.36 -16.15
CA GLU A 80 3.69 -1.48 -17.13
C GLU A 80 5.14 -1.14 -16.71
N ARG A 81 5.40 -1.08 -15.40
CA ARG A 81 6.72 -0.83 -14.82
C ARG A 81 7.53 -2.10 -14.52
N GLY A 82 7.01 -3.28 -14.88
CA GLY A 82 7.68 -4.56 -14.66
C GLY A 82 7.73 -5.00 -13.19
N VAL A 83 6.83 -4.48 -12.34
CA VAL A 83 6.75 -4.85 -10.92
C VAL A 83 5.39 -5.47 -10.60
N THR A 84 5.38 -6.43 -9.69
CA THR A 84 4.15 -7.09 -9.24
C THR A 84 3.52 -6.33 -8.07
N PRO A 85 2.18 -6.42 -7.87
CA PRO A 85 1.55 -5.92 -6.66
C PRO A 85 2.17 -6.51 -5.38
N GLY A 86 2.59 -7.77 -5.38
CA GLY A 86 3.25 -8.41 -4.23
C GLY A 86 4.58 -7.74 -3.84
N GLU A 87 5.39 -7.34 -4.80
CA GLU A 87 6.64 -6.61 -4.54
C GLU A 87 6.37 -5.23 -3.92
N ILE A 88 5.35 -4.54 -4.41
CA ILE A 88 4.92 -3.24 -3.87
C ILE A 88 4.40 -3.41 -2.43
N VAL A 89 3.60 -4.45 -2.16
CA VAL A 89 3.11 -4.75 -0.81
C VAL A 89 4.28 -5.05 0.15
N LYS A 90 5.29 -5.79 -0.32
CA LYS A 90 6.50 -6.03 0.48
C LYS A 90 7.24 -4.74 0.82
N GLN A 91 7.39 -3.83 -0.15
CA GLN A 91 8.00 -2.51 0.09
C GLN A 91 7.17 -1.67 1.08
N LEU A 92 5.84 -1.66 0.91
CA LEU A 92 4.90 -0.99 1.83
C LEU A 92 5.07 -1.50 3.26
N LEU A 93 5.14 -2.81 3.47
CA LEU A 93 5.32 -3.41 4.79
C LEU A 93 6.64 -3.01 5.44
N LEU A 94 7.75 -3.03 4.67
CA LEU A 94 9.07 -2.64 5.18
C LEU A 94 9.13 -1.16 5.57
N LEU A 95 8.56 -0.29 4.73
CA LEU A 95 8.52 1.15 5.01
C LEU A 95 7.59 1.46 6.18
N ALA A 96 6.43 0.81 6.25
CA ALA A 96 5.51 0.98 7.37
C ALA A 96 6.17 0.59 8.70
N ASP A 97 6.86 -0.56 8.75
CA ASP A 97 7.61 -1.00 9.93
C ASP A 97 8.68 0.02 10.34
N PHE A 98 9.43 0.54 9.37
CA PHE A 98 10.44 1.60 9.62
C PHE A 98 9.82 2.91 10.10
N CYS A 99 8.62 3.24 9.63
CA CYS A 99 7.91 4.48 9.90
C CYS A 99 6.97 4.41 11.10
N ILE A 100 6.95 3.29 11.84
CA ILE A 100 6.37 3.28 13.17
C ILE A 100 7.21 4.21 14.05
N LYS A 101 6.54 5.16 14.72
CA LYS A 101 7.18 5.93 15.79
C LYS A 101 7.58 4.94 16.88
N THR A 102 8.88 4.68 16.98
CA THR A 102 9.47 4.11 18.21
C THR A 102 9.18 5.13 19.30
N THR A 103 8.13 4.87 20.07
CA THR A 103 7.77 5.67 21.23
C THR A 103 8.65 5.25 22.39
#